data_AF-D4XG89-F1
#
_entry.id   AF-D4XG89-F1
#
_cell.length_a   1.000
_cell.length_b   1.000
_cell.length_c   1.000
_cell.angle_alpha   90.00
_cell.angle_beta   90.00
_cell.angle_gamma   90.00
#
_symmetry.space_group_name_H-M   'P 1'
#
loop_
_entity.id
_entity.type
_entity.pdbx_description
1 polymer ?
#
loop_
_entity_poly.entity_id
_entity_poly.type
_entity_poly.pdbx_seq_one_letter_code
_entity_poly.pdbx_strand_id
1 'polypeptide(L)'
;MKTLVPATLIIILGSYVGLDGVLGVSILALLAAFDNSNGGLWLAYTGQYGDARDRGAYVASAVNDGPFFSLLFLGASGLADIPMIALVAALVPFLLGVVVGNLDPKWRDVLKPVPNIVIPFFAFALGTGINLGAVVSGGVSGLILGLIISPITGGLVYLGYRMILRRGGKSGLGFAAGTTAGNAIATPAVVAAADPNFQQYVSTATAQVAACVLISSILAPMLASYFLKRAGELKSEDADVSNATPTLGEARGEAL
;
A
#
# COMPACT_ATOMS: atom_id res chain seq x y z
N MET A 1 -11.55 1.69 -0.36
CA MET A 1 -11.85 1.40 -1.78
C MET A 1 -10.69 0.67 -2.48
N LYS A 2 -9.44 1.05 -2.21
CA LYS A 2 -8.24 0.44 -2.81
C LYS A 2 -8.16 -1.08 -2.73
N THR A 3 -8.49 -1.67 -1.59
CA THR A 3 -8.37 -3.12 -1.37
C THR A 3 -9.63 -3.87 -1.72
N LEU A 4 -10.76 -3.44 -1.17
CA LEU A 4 -12.02 -4.20 -1.25
C LEU A 4 -12.49 -4.41 -2.69
N VAL A 5 -12.46 -3.38 -3.53
CA VAL A 5 -12.95 -3.47 -4.91
C VAL A 5 -12.05 -4.39 -5.74
N PRO A 6 -10.72 -4.17 -5.83
CA PRO A 6 -9.84 -5.08 -6.56
C PRO A 6 -9.81 -6.50 -6.01
N ALA A 7 -9.74 -6.68 -4.69
CA ALA A 7 -9.72 -8.01 -4.09
C ALA A 7 -11.00 -8.80 -4.44
N THR A 8 -12.17 -8.16 -4.37
CA THR A 8 -13.42 -8.78 -4.79
C THR A 8 -13.39 -9.16 -6.27
N LEU A 9 -12.92 -8.27 -7.16
CA LEU A 9 -12.81 -8.56 -8.59
C LEU A 9 -11.83 -9.71 -8.88
N ILE A 10 -10.73 -9.79 -8.13
CA ILE A 10 -9.75 -10.87 -8.24
C ILE A 10 -10.32 -12.20 -7.76
N ILE A 11 -11.10 -12.21 -6.68
CA ILE A 11 -11.82 -13.41 -6.23
C ILE A 11 -12.83 -13.87 -7.27
N ILE A 12 -13.61 -12.94 -7.83
CA ILE A 12 -14.56 -13.26 -8.91
C ILE A 12 -13.80 -13.86 -10.09
N LEU A 13 -12.69 -13.25 -10.52
CA LEU A 13 -11.83 -13.81 -11.56
C LEU A 13 -11.38 -15.24 -11.21
N GLY A 14 -10.89 -15.45 -9.99
CA GLY A 14 -10.44 -16.77 -9.50
C GLY A 14 -11.51 -17.85 -9.55
N SER A 15 -12.79 -17.49 -9.40
CA SER A 15 -13.89 -18.46 -9.56
C SER A 15 -14.06 -18.97 -10.99
N TYR A 16 -13.58 -18.22 -12.00
CA TYR A 16 -13.65 -18.63 -13.41
C TYR A 16 -12.36 -19.26 -13.93
N VAL A 17 -11.19 -18.81 -13.46
CA VAL A 17 -9.88 -19.26 -13.98
C VAL A 17 -9.09 -20.15 -13.03
N GLY A 18 -9.55 -20.33 -11.79
CA GLY A 18 -8.84 -21.07 -10.75
C GLY A 18 -7.66 -20.31 -10.14
N LEU A 19 -6.87 -20.98 -9.30
CA LEU A 19 -5.75 -20.40 -8.56
C LEU A 19 -4.58 -19.95 -9.44
N ASP A 20 -4.40 -20.61 -10.59
CA ASP A 20 -3.36 -20.30 -11.58
C ASP A 20 -3.51 -18.88 -12.16
N GLY A 21 -4.70 -18.31 -12.07
CA GLY A 21 -4.98 -16.93 -12.49
C GLY A 21 -4.91 -16.76 -14.00
N VAL A 22 -4.31 -15.67 -14.46
CA VAL A 22 -4.27 -15.30 -15.89
C VAL A 22 -2.88 -14.82 -16.29
N LEU A 23 -2.49 -15.11 -17.53
CA LEU A 23 -1.25 -14.60 -18.15
C LEU A 23 0.02 -14.86 -17.30
N GLY A 24 0.04 -15.99 -16.57
CA GLY A 24 1.16 -16.36 -15.70
C GLY A 24 1.20 -15.64 -14.34
N VAL A 25 0.13 -14.92 -13.96
CA VAL A 25 -0.02 -14.29 -12.64
C VAL A 25 -1.15 -14.99 -11.88
N SER A 26 -0.80 -15.64 -10.77
CA SER A 26 -1.75 -16.38 -9.94
C SER A 26 -2.69 -15.46 -9.17
N ILE A 27 -3.81 -16.01 -8.68
CA ILE A 27 -4.74 -15.28 -7.81
C ILE A 27 -4.03 -14.79 -6.54
N LEU A 28 -3.08 -15.58 -6.02
CA LEU A 28 -2.24 -15.18 -4.89
C LEU A 28 -1.38 -13.95 -5.21
N ALA A 29 -0.70 -13.95 -6.36
CA ALA A 29 0.13 -12.83 -6.79
C ALA A 29 -0.71 -11.56 -7.03
N LEU A 30 -1.88 -11.72 -7.66
CA LEU A 30 -2.82 -10.61 -7.87
C LEU A 30 -3.30 -10.03 -6.54
N LEU A 31 -3.78 -10.87 -5.61
CA LEU A 31 -4.23 -10.41 -4.31
C LEU A 31 -3.11 -9.68 -3.58
N ALA A 32 -1.96 -10.33 -3.36
CA ALA A 32 -0.83 -9.74 -2.64
C ALA A 32 -0.37 -8.40 -3.25
N ALA A 33 -0.45 -8.23 -4.57
CA ALA A 33 -0.04 -6.99 -5.22
C ALA A 33 -1.09 -5.88 -5.12
N PHE A 34 -2.37 -6.19 -5.32
CA PHE A 34 -3.48 -5.21 -5.36
C PHE A 34 -3.99 -4.82 -3.97
N ASP A 35 -3.91 -5.75 -3.02
CA ASP A 35 -4.49 -5.62 -1.69
C ASP A 35 -3.56 -4.93 -0.70
N ASN A 36 -2.55 -4.20 -1.15
CA ASN A 36 -1.59 -3.54 -0.27
C ASN A 36 -1.29 -2.10 -0.73
N SER A 37 -0.81 -1.24 0.17
CA SER A 37 -0.49 0.18 -0.08
C SER A 37 0.80 0.57 0.63
N ASN A 38 1.72 1.24 -0.06
CA ASN A 38 2.93 1.74 0.59
C ASN A 38 2.61 2.97 1.46
N GLY A 39 2.40 2.73 2.75
CA GLY A 39 2.14 3.77 3.74
C GLY A 39 3.25 4.80 3.90
N GLY A 40 4.51 4.37 3.85
CA GLY A 40 5.65 5.29 3.92
C GLY A 40 5.65 6.28 2.76
N LEU A 41 5.40 5.79 1.55
CA LEU A 41 5.28 6.63 0.36
C LEU A 41 4.06 7.55 0.46
N TRP A 42 2.91 7.05 0.91
CA TRP A 42 1.73 7.89 1.13
C TRP A 42 2.00 9.02 2.11
N LEU A 43 2.55 8.72 3.29
CA LEU A 43 2.83 9.71 4.33
C LEU A 43 3.88 10.73 3.88
N ALA A 44 4.92 10.30 3.16
CA ALA A 44 5.90 11.21 2.58
C ALA A 44 5.26 12.14 1.54
N TYR A 45 4.48 11.58 0.62
CA TYR A 45 3.88 12.33 -0.48
C TYR A 45 2.79 13.31 0.02
N THR A 46 1.92 12.86 0.92
CA THR A 46 0.91 13.73 1.56
C THR A 46 1.50 14.68 2.58
N GLY A 47 2.66 14.37 3.15
CA GLY A 47 3.44 15.31 3.96
C GLY A 47 4.03 16.45 3.13
N GLN A 48 4.29 16.22 1.84
CA GLN A 48 4.81 17.25 0.95
C GLN A 48 3.71 18.05 0.24
N TYR A 49 2.66 17.37 -0.24
CA TYR A 49 1.64 17.97 -1.13
C TYR A 49 0.20 17.90 -0.59
N GLY A 50 0.01 17.32 0.59
CA GLY A 50 -1.30 17.12 1.22
C GLY A 50 -1.52 18.01 2.44
N ASP A 51 -2.50 17.64 3.25
CA ASP A 51 -2.75 18.23 4.57
C ASP A 51 -2.88 17.14 5.66
N ALA A 52 -3.06 17.57 6.92
CA ALA A 52 -3.19 16.66 8.06
C ALA A 52 -4.30 15.60 7.89
N ARG A 53 -5.37 15.90 7.16
CA ARG A 53 -6.48 14.95 6.90
C ARG A 53 -6.03 13.85 5.94
N ASP A 54 -5.24 14.19 4.91
CA ASP A 54 -4.69 13.20 3.98
C ASP A 54 -3.67 12.30 4.67
N ARG A 55 -2.80 12.88 5.50
CA ARG A 55 -1.88 12.09 6.32
C ARG A 55 -2.64 11.13 7.25
N GLY A 56 -3.69 11.63 7.90
CA GLY A 56 -4.54 10.85 8.79
C GLY A 56 -5.32 9.72 8.09
N ALA A 57 -5.63 9.87 6.80
CA ALA A 57 -6.32 8.84 6.02
C ALA A 57 -5.53 7.52 5.95
N TYR A 58 -4.20 7.56 6.15
CA TYR A 58 -3.38 6.36 6.21
C TYR A 58 -3.76 5.41 7.34
N VAL A 59 -4.26 5.90 8.48
CA VAL A 59 -4.62 5.04 9.62
C VAL A 59 -5.66 3.98 9.22
N ALA A 60 -6.64 4.37 8.40
CA ALA A 60 -7.63 3.44 7.85
C ALA A 60 -7.02 2.48 6.82
N SER A 61 -5.98 2.90 6.10
CA SER A 61 -5.27 2.08 5.13
C SER A 61 -4.27 1.13 5.79
N ALA A 62 -3.76 1.42 6.99
CA ALA A 62 -2.70 0.64 7.63
C ALA A 62 -3.13 -0.80 8.00
N VAL A 63 -4.43 -1.04 8.18
CA VAL A 63 -5.00 -2.41 8.34
C VAL A 63 -4.73 -3.26 7.11
N ASN A 64 -4.54 -2.61 5.95
CA ASN A 64 -4.24 -3.24 4.69
C ASN A 64 -2.79 -3.69 4.54
N ASP A 65 -1.91 -3.21 5.42
CA ASP A 65 -0.48 -3.38 5.25
C ASP A 65 -0.05 -4.72 5.86
N GLY A 66 -0.37 -5.81 5.15
CA GLY A 66 -0.01 -7.16 5.55
C GLY A 66 -0.82 -8.25 4.83
N PRO A 67 -0.67 -9.52 5.24
CA PRO A 67 -1.34 -10.64 4.59
C PRO A 67 -2.83 -10.76 4.98
N PHE A 68 -3.34 -9.91 5.89
CA PHE A 68 -4.67 -10.06 6.46
C PHE A 68 -5.79 -10.09 5.40
N PHE A 69 -5.83 -9.12 4.48
CA PHE A 69 -6.88 -9.12 3.46
C PHE A 69 -6.71 -10.26 2.47
N SER A 70 -5.50 -10.60 2.03
CA SER A 70 -5.25 -11.77 1.18
C SER A 70 -5.80 -13.05 1.84
N LEU A 71 -5.48 -13.28 3.11
CA LEU A 71 -5.98 -14.42 3.88
C LEU A 71 -7.52 -14.37 4.01
N LEU A 72 -8.08 -13.20 4.31
CA LEU A 72 -9.52 -13.02 4.48
C LEU A 72 -10.28 -13.30 3.19
N PHE A 73 -9.85 -12.73 2.06
CA PHE A 73 -10.51 -12.91 0.77
C PHE A 73 -10.35 -14.33 0.24
N LEU A 74 -9.18 -14.95 0.38
CA LEU A 74 -8.96 -16.35 0.01
C LEU A 74 -9.81 -17.30 0.85
N GLY A 75 -9.83 -17.12 2.18
CA GLY A 75 -10.64 -17.93 3.08
C GLY A 75 -12.15 -17.73 2.88
N ALA A 76 -12.61 -16.48 2.79
CA ALA A 76 -14.03 -16.17 2.63
C ALA A 76 -14.60 -16.58 1.25
N SER A 77 -13.75 -16.65 0.22
CA SER A 77 -14.15 -17.11 -1.11
C SER A 77 -14.22 -18.64 -1.24
N GLY A 78 -13.66 -19.38 -0.28
CA GLY A 78 -13.49 -20.83 -0.38
C GLY A 78 -12.37 -21.27 -1.34
N LEU A 79 -11.57 -20.34 -1.86
CA LEU A 79 -10.39 -20.66 -2.69
C LEU A 79 -9.20 -21.17 -1.87
N ALA A 80 -9.22 -20.99 -0.55
CA ALA A 80 -8.22 -21.51 0.38
C ALA A 80 -8.87 -21.96 1.70
N ASP A 81 -8.29 -22.97 2.34
CA ASP A 81 -8.69 -23.36 3.69
C ASP A 81 -7.83 -22.62 4.71
N ILE A 82 -8.25 -21.40 5.06
CA ILE A 82 -7.49 -20.53 5.96
C ILE A 82 -7.94 -20.73 7.42
N PRO A 83 -7.06 -21.19 8.32
CA PRO A 83 -7.37 -21.30 9.73
C PRO A 83 -7.70 -19.94 10.35
N MET A 84 -8.75 -19.86 11.17
CA MET A 84 -9.12 -18.60 11.85
C MET A 84 -7.97 -18.01 12.68
N ILE A 85 -7.11 -18.88 13.24
CA ILE A 85 -5.93 -18.45 13.99
C ILE A 85 -4.93 -17.69 13.11
N ALA A 86 -4.82 -18.00 11.82
CA ALA A 86 -3.93 -17.28 10.90
C ALA A 86 -4.43 -15.85 10.64
N LEU A 87 -5.75 -15.66 10.52
CA LEU A 87 -6.37 -14.32 10.40
C LEU A 87 -6.13 -13.46 11.64
N VAL A 88 -6.28 -14.06 12.83
CA VAL A 88 -6.02 -13.37 14.11
C VAL A 88 -4.53 -13.03 14.22
N ALA A 89 -3.64 -13.98 13.93
CA ALA A 89 -2.20 -13.77 13.98
C ALA A 89 -1.73 -12.65 13.04
N ALA A 90 -2.39 -12.47 11.88
CA ALA A 90 -2.10 -11.38 10.97
C ALA A 90 -2.50 -9.99 11.51
N LEU A 91 -3.52 -9.89 12.37
CA LEU A 91 -3.97 -8.62 12.96
C LEU A 91 -3.29 -8.25 14.27
N VAL A 92 -2.93 -9.24 15.09
CA VAL A 92 -2.42 -9.00 16.46
C VAL A 92 -1.22 -8.05 16.50
N PRO A 93 -0.18 -8.18 15.64
CA PRO A 93 0.95 -7.24 15.65
C PRO A 93 0.53 -5.80 15.34
N PHE A 94 -0.41 -5.61 14.40
CA PHE A 94 -0.94 -4.29 14.06
C PHE A 94 -1.70 -3.68 15.25
N LEU A 95 -2.60 -4.44 15.87
CA LEU A 95 -3.39 -3.98 17.02
C LEU A 95 -2.49 -3.64 18.22
N LEU A 96 -1.48 -4.46 18.50
CA LEU A 96 -0.49 -4.17 19.54
C LEU A 96 0.28 -2.88 19.23
N GLY A 97 0.69 -2.68 17.97
CA GLY A 97 1.34 -1.44 17.53
C GLY A 97 0.46 -0.21 17.75
N VAL A 98 -0.84 -0.30 17.43
CA VAL A 98 -1.81 0.77 17.69
C VAL A 98 -1.94 1.04 19.19
N VAL A 99 -2.09 0.00 20.02
CA VAL A 99 -2.23 0.16 21.48
C VAL A 99 -0.98 0.80 22.07
N VAL A 100 0.21 0.25 21.82
CA VAL A 100 1.48 0.76 22.37
C VAL A 100 1.76 2.18 21.87
N GLY A 101 1.55 2.45 20.58
CA GLY A 101 1.79 3.77 20.00
C GLY A 101 0.85 4.86 20.49
N ASN A 102 -0.34 4.51 21.00
CA ASN A 102 -1.27 5.44 21.64
C ASN A 102 -1.04 5.59 23.15
N LEU A 103 -0.55 4.55 23.83
CA LEU A 103 -0.30 4.57 25.27
C LEU A 103 0.98 5.34 25.64
N ASP A 104 2.03 5.24 24.83
CA ASP A 104 3.30 5.90 25.12
C ASP A 104 3.90 6.61 23.88
N PRO A 105 3.84 7.95 23.83
CA PRO A 105 4.45 8.74 22.76
C PRO A 105 5.95 8.52 22.58
N LYS A 106 6.70 8.19 23.65
CA LYS A 106 8.13 7.89 23.56
C LYS A 106 8.36 6.58 22.83
N TRP A 107 7.58 5.54 23.14
CA TRP A 107 7.64 4.27 22.39
C TRP A 107 7.28 4.47 20.93
N ARG A 108 6.27 5.30 20.63
CA ARG A 108 5.95 5.67 19.25
C ARG A 108 7.16 6.28 18.54
N ASP A 109 7.85 7.22 19.17
CA ASP A 109 9.00 7.90 18.58
C ASP A 109 10.21 6.97 18.40
N VAL A 110 10.42 6.04 19.34
CA VAL A 110 11.44 4.98 19.24
C VAL A 110 11.16 4.02 18.07
N LEU A 111 9.88 3.69 17.82
CA LEU A 111 9.50 2.74 16.78
C LEU A 111 9.36 3.36 15.38
N LYS A 112 9.17 4.68 15.27
CA LYS A 112 9.06 5.41 13.99
C LYS A 112 10.12 5.05 12.92
N PRO A 113 11.43 4.99 13.23
CA PRO A 113 12.45 4.70 12.22
C PRO A 113 12.58 3.20 11.87
N VAL A 114 12.00 2.30 12.69
CA VAL A 114 12.22 0.85 12.59
C VAL A 114 11.84 0.27 11.21
N PRO A 115 10.70 0.61 10.58
CA PRO A 115 10.37 0.07 9.26
C PRO A 115 11.44 0.36 8.20
N ASN A 116 11.98 1.58 8.17
CA ASN A 116 13.01 1.97 7.19
C ASN A 116 14.33 1.21 7.41
N ILE A 117 14.60 0.76 8.63
CA ILE A 117 15.78 -0.05 8.97
C ILE A 117 15.54 -1.52 8.61
N VAL A 118 14.38 -2.08 8.94
CA VAL A 118 14.07 -3.52 8.80
C VAL A 118 13.77 -3.91 7.34
N ILE A 119 13.11 -3.04 6.57
CA ILE A 119 12.70 -3.34 5.18
C ILE A 119 13.88 -3.78 4.29
N PRO A 120 15.05 -3.13 4.28
CA PRO A 120 16.21 -3.58 3.50
C PRO A 120 16.69 -4.99 3.86
N PHE A 121 16.77 -5.35 5.15
CA PHE A 121 17.19 -6.69 5.58
C PHE A 121 16.15 -7.75 5.22
N PHE A 122 14.86 -7.40 5.40
CA PHE A 122 13.75 -8.25 5.01
C PHE A 122 13.77 -8.53 3.50
N ALA A 123 13.97 -7.51 2.68
CA ALA A 123 14.08 -7.64 1.23
C ALA A 123 15.32 -8.45 0.82
N PHE A 124 16.45 -8.26 1.49
CA PHE A 124 17.67 -9.05 1.25
C PHE A 124 17.46 -10.53 1.57
N ALA A 125 16.91 -10.84 2.74
CA ALA A 125 16.65 -12.22 3.17
C ALA A 125 15.62 -12.93 2.28
N LEU A 126 14.61 -12.22 1.79
CA LEU A 126 13.71 -12.75 0.76
C LEU A 126 14.46 -12.98 -0.56
N GLY A 127 15.26 -12.00 -0.98
CA GLY A 127 16.00 -12.05 -2.24
C GLY A 127 16.95 -13.25 -2.35
N THR A 128 17.60 -13.64 -1.25
CA THR A 128 18.49 -14.82 -1.22
C THR A 128 17.73 -16.15 -1.37
N GLY A 129 16.42 -16.17 -1.08
CA GLY A 129 15.56 -17.35 -1.23
C GLY A 129 14.88 -17.48 -2.59
N ILE A 130 14.96 -16.46 -3.47
CA ILE A 130 14.26 -16.48 -4.76
C ILE A 130 15.03 -17.30 -5.79
N ASN A 131 14.31 -18.16 -6.51
CA ASN A 131 14.83 -18.88 -7.67
C ASN A 131 15.02 -17.91 -8.86
N LEU A 132 16.25 -17.82 -9.41
CA LEU A 132 16.55 -16.97 -10.57
C LEU A 132 15.69 -17.27 -11.80
N GLY A 133 15.28 -18.53 -12.00
CA GLY A 133 14.32 -18.90 -13.04
C GLY A 133 12.95 -18.27 -12.83
N ALA A 134 12.50 -18.14 -11.58
CA ALA A 134 11.26 -17.45 -11.23
C ALA A 134 11.35 -15.92 -11.43
N VAL A 135 12.55 -15.33 -11.33
CA VAL A 135 12.77 -13.92 -11.69
C VAL A 135 12.66 -13.72 -13.19
N VAL A 136 13.18 -14.64 -14.00
CA VAL A 136 13.08 -14.56 -15.47
C VAL A 136 11.64 -14.75 -15.93
N SER A 137 10.91 -15.72 -15.39
CA SER A 137 9.52 -15.99 -15.78
C SER A 137 8.52 -15.00 -15.17
N GLY A 138 8.71 -14.62 -13.91
CA GLY A 138 7.82 -13.76 -13.14
C GLY A 138 8.17 -12.27 -13.19
N GLY A 139 9.39 -11.89 -13.55
CA GLY A 139 9.84 -10.50 -13.53
C GLY A 139 9.05 -9.63 -14.49
N VAL A 140 8.92 -10.03 -15.76
CA VAL A 140 8.19 -9.26 -16.79
C VAL A 140 6.72 -9.09 -16.43
N SER A 141 6.06 -10.17 -16.00
CA SER A 141 4.66 -10.12 -15.56
C SER A 141 4.48 -9.26 -14.30
N GLY A 142 5.44 -9.27 -13.37
CA GLY A 142 5.46 -8.37 -12.21
C GLY A 142 5.65 -6.90 -12.56
N LEU A 143 6.50 -6.59 -13.55
CA LEU A 143 6.66 -5.21 -14.07
C LEU A 143 5.34 -4.71 -14.68
N ILE A 144 4.72 -5.53 -15.53
CA ILE A 144 3.41 -5.23 -16.14
C ILE A 144 2.36 -5.04 -15.04
N LEU A 145 2.35 -5.91 -14.03
CA LEU A 145 1.44 -5.83 -12.90
C LEU A 145 1.58 -4.49 -12.16
N GLY A 146 2.82 -4.02 -11.91
CA GLY A 146 3.06 -2.71 -11.31
C GLY A 146 2.58 -1.52 -12.16
N LEU A 147 2.74 -1.62 -13.49
CA LEU A 147 2.22 -0.63 -14.44
C LEU A 147 0.69 -0.58 -14.46
N ILE A 148 0.02 -1.70 -14.19
CA ILE A 148 -1.44 -1.81 -14.16
C ILE A 148 -2.03 -1.39 -12.81
N ILE A 149 -1.43 -1.83 -11.71
CA ILE A 149 -1.94 -1.59 -10.35
C ILE A 149 -1.96 -0.10 -10.03
N SER A 150 -0.92 0.63 -10.41
CA SER A 150 -0.81 2.05 -10.06
C SER A 150 -1.95 2.91 -10.61
N PRO A 151 -2.27 2.88 -11.92
CA PRO A 151 -3.41 3.61 -12.44
C PRO A 151 -4.76 3.05 -11.99
N ILE A 152 -4.92 1.73 -11.84
CA ILE A 152 -6.21 1.14 -11.42
C ILE A 152 -6.51 1.48 -9.96
N THR A 153 -5.63 1.07 -9.06
CA THR A 153 -5.86 1.24 -7.62
C THR A 153 -5.75 2.70 -7.20
N GLY A 154 -4.79 3.44 -7.76
CA GLY A 154 -4.68 4.88 -7.59
C GLY A 154 -5.89 5.62 -8.16
N GLY A 155 -6.41 5.18 -9.30
CA GLY A 155 -7.64 5.70 -9.92
C GLY A 155 -8.88 5.49 -9.04
N LEU A 156 -9.04 4.31 -8.43
CA LEU A 156 -10.12 4.06 -7.47
C LEU A 156 -10.05 5.00 -6.26
N VAL A 157 -8.86 5.23 -5.72
CA VAL A 157 -8.68 6.16 -4.60
C VAL A 157 -8.89 7.60 -5.06
N TYR A 158 -8.39 7.99 -6.24
CA TYR A 158 -8.66 9.29 -6.86
C TYR A 158 -10.17 9.55 -7.00
N LEU A 159 -10.94 8.56 -7.46
CA LEU A 159 -12.39 8.67 -7.56
C LEU A 159 -13.04 8.81 -6.18
N GLY A 160 -12.59 8.06 -5.17
CA GLY A 160 -13.02 8.25 -3.79
C GLY A 160 -12.73 9.67 -3.27
N TYR A 161 -11.53 10.18 -3.55
CA TYR A 161 -11.11 11.53 -3.19
C TYR A 161 -11.95 12.61 -3.89
N ARG A 162 -12.29 12.40 -5.16
CA ARG A 162 -13.04 13.35 -5.98
C ARG A 162 -14.53 13.34 -5.68
N MET A 163 -15.14 12.16 -5.56
CA MET A 163 -16.59 11.99 -5.49
C MET A 163 -17.10 11.90 -4.05
N ILE A 164 -16.42 11.17 -3.19
CA ILE A 164 -16.85 10.93 -1.80
C ILE A 164 -16.29 12.02 -0.88
N LEU A 165 -14.96 12.19 -0.85
CA LEU A 165 -14.32 13.18 0.02
C LEU A 165 -14.37 14.60 -0.57
N ARG A 166 -14.73 14.74 -1.86
CA ARG A 166 -14.87 16.03 -2.56
C ARG A 166 -13.66 16.94 -2.40
N ARG A 167 -12.44 16.38 -2.48
CA ARG A 167 -11.15 17.08 -2.31
C ARG A 167 -10.81 18.04 -3.47
N GLY A 168 -11.71 18.20 -4.46
CA GLY A 168 -11.50 19.14 -5.56
C GLY A 168 -10.23 18.82 -6.35
N GLY A 169 -9.36 19.81 -6.54
CA GLY A 169 -8.10 19.64 -7.26
C GLY A 169 -7.09 18.73 -6.54
N LYS A 170 -7.16 18.62 -5.21
CA LYS A 170 -6.29 17.75 -4.40
C LYS A 170 -6.60 16.25 -4.56
N SER A 171 -7.61 15.90 -5.35
CA SER A 171 -7.97 14.50 -5.60
C SER A 171 -6.82 13.69 -6.23
N GLY A 172 -5.90 14.37 -6.93
CA GLY A 172 -4.69 13.76 -7.49
C GLY A 172 -3.82 13.03 -6.46
N LEU A 173 -3.89 13.39 -5.18
CA LEU A 173 -3.21 12.68 -4.09
C LEU A 173 -3.57 11.19 -4.05
N GLY A 174 -4.80 10.83 -4.44
CA GLY A 174 -5.26 9.44 -4.44
C GLY A 174 -4.37 8.49 -5.27
N PHE A 175 -3.71 8.99 -6.30
CA PHE A 175 -2.78 8.17 -7.09
C PHE A 175 -1.53 7.75 -6.29
N ALA A 176 -1.12 8.49 -5.26
CA ALA A 176 0.00 8.11 -4.39
C ALA A 176 -0.32 6.86 -3.55
N ALA A 177 -1.62 6.60 -3.29
CA ALA A 177 -2.05 5.35 -2.68
C ALA A 177 -2.00 4.18 -3.67
N GLY A 178 -1.82 4.43 -4.97
CA GLY A 178 -1.72 3.43 -6.05
C GLY A 178 -0.43 2.60 -6.03
N THR A 179 0.09 2.25 -4.86
CA THR A 179 1.35 1.52 -4.71
C THR A 179 1.09 0.09 -4.23
N THR A 180 2.06 -0.79 -4.43
CA THR A 180 2.21 -2.04 -3.68
C THR A 180 3.33 -1.85 -2.67
N ALA A 181 3.13 -2.26 -1.42
CA ALA A 181 4.15 -2.10 -0.37
C ALA A 181 5.15 -3.25 -0.35
N GLY A 182 6.35 -2.99 0.17
CA GLY A 182 7.40 -4.01 0.28
C GLY A 182 7.05 -5.18 1.21
N ASN A 183 6.20 -4.96 2.22
CA ASN A 183 5.73 -6.05 3.10
C ASN A 183 4.85 -7.07 2.36
N ALA A 184 4.22 -6.69 1.24
CA ALA A 184 3.40 -7.58 0.42
C ALA A 184 4.20 -8.72 -0.20
N ILE A 185 5.53 -8.56 -0.33
CA ILE A 185 6.44 -9.60 -0.80
C ILE A 185 6.43 -10.81 0.15
N ALA A 186 6.11 -10.62 1.43
CA ALA A 186 5.95 -11.70 2.41
C ALA A 186 4.66 -12.50 2.22
N THR A 187 3.60 -11.86 1.70
CA THR A 187 2.24 -12.39 1.71
C THR A 187 2.14 -13.77 1.07
N PRO A 188 2.77 -14.07 -0.08
CA PRO A 188 2.73 -15.41 -0.66
C PRO A 188 3.22 -16.50 0.29
N ALA A 189 4.32 -16.26 0.99
CA ALA A 189 4.88 -17.23 1.94
C ALA A 189 3.97 -17.41 3.16
N VAL A 190 3.36 -16.33 3.66
CA VAL A 190 2.41 -16.41 4.79
C VAL A 190 1.15 -17.18 4.40
N VAL A 191 0.59 -16.93 3.22
CA VAL A 191 -0.57 -17.67 2.72
C VAL A 191 -0.22 -19.15 2.55
N ALA A 192 0.94 -19.47 1.99
CA ALA A 192 1.34 -20.87 1.80
C ALA A 192 1.69 -21.60 3.11
N ALA A 193 2.01 -20.86 4.17
CA ALA A 193 2.13 -21.42 5.52
C ALA A 193 0.76 -21.70 6.17
N ALA A 194 -0.29 -20.95 5.78
CA ALA A 194 -1.66 -21.18 6.21
C ALA A 194 -2.32 -22.31 5.42
N ASP A 195 -2.11 -22.37 4.09
CA ASP A 195 -2.62 -23.39 3.19
C ASP A 195 -1.50 -23.86 2.21
N PRO A 196 -0.95 -25.08 2.40
CA PRO A 196 0.13 -25.60 1.56
C PRO A 196 -0.19 -25.73 0.07
N ASN A 197 -1.45 -25.69 -0.36
CA ASN A 197 -1.82 -25.72 -1.79
C ASN A 197 -1.21 -24.55 -2.56
N PHE A 198 -0.89 -23.45 -1.87
CA PHE A 198 -0.29 -22.26 -2.45
C PHE A 198 1.23 -22.32 -2.58
N GLN A 199 1.90 -23.34 -2.04
CA GLN A 199 3.37 -23.46 -2.07
C GLN A 199 3.95 -23.36 -3.48
N GLN A 200 3.26 -23.95 -4.46
CA GLN A 200 3.66 -23.91 -5.88
C GLN A 200 3.71 -22.48 -6.47
N TYR A 201 2.94 -21.54 -5.91
CA TYR A 201 2.89 -20.16 -6.40
C TYR A 201 3.89 -19.25 -5.70
N VAL A 202 4.43 -19.63 -4.53
CA VAL A 202 5.21 -18.74 -3.66
C VAL A 202 6.37 -18.09 -4.39
N SER A 203 7.21 -18.89 -5.06
CA SER A 203 8.42 -18.37 -5.71
C SER A 203 8.08 -17.35 -6.80
N THR A 204 7.13 -17.67 -7.68
CA THR A 204 6.75 -16.81 -8.81
C THR A 204 5.99 -15.58 -8.33
N ALA A 205 5.04 -15.74 -7.41
CA ALA A 205 4.27 -14.64 -6.84
C ALA A 205 5.17 -13.66 -6.07
N THR A 206 6.13 -14.16 -5.30
CA THR A 206 7.10 -13.33 -4.57
C THR A 206 7.92 -12.47 -5.54
N ALA A 207 8.45 -13.07 -6.63
CA ALA A 207 9.20 -12.35 -7.64
C ALA A 207 8.34 -11.29 -8.37
N GLN A 208 7.10 -11.64 -8.71
CA GLN A 208 6.14 -10.73 -9.35
C GLN A 208 5.77 -9.54 -8.47
N VAL A 209 5.45 -9.79 -7.21
CA VAL A 209 5.10 -8.75 -6.22
C VAL A 209 6.31 -7.86 -5.97
N ALA A 210 7.52 -8.42 -5.86
CA ALA A 210 8.74 -7.62 -5.70
C ALA A 210 8.97 -6.67 -6.89
N ALA A 211 8.85 -7.15 -8.13
CA ALA A 211 8.96 -6.30 -9.32
C ALA A 211 7.84 -5.23 -9.36
N CYS A 212 6.63 -5.59 -8.95
CA CYS A 212 5.49 -4.68 -8.85
C CYS A 212 5.73 -3.55 -7.84
N VAL A 213 6.31 -3.85 -6.68
CA VAL A 213 6.67 -2.84 -5.66
C VAL A 213 7.62 -1.79 -6.24
N LEU A 214 8.64 -2.21 -7.00
CA LEU A 214 9.61 -1.29 -7.60
C LEU A 214 8.94 -0.34 -8.59
N ILE A 215 8.17 -0.89 -9.54
CA ILE A 215 7.51 -0.09 -10.57
C ILE A 215 6.46 0.84 -9.97
N SER A 216 5.61 0.33 -9.07
CA SER A 216 4.55 1.13 -8.49
C SER A 216 5.08 2.25 -7.60
N SER A 217 6.21 2.04 -6.90
CA SER A 217 6.85 3.09 -6.09
C SER A 217 7.36 4.28 -6.91
N ILE A 218 7.62 4.09 -8.21
CA ILE A 218 8.00 5.17 -9.13
C ILE A 218 6.76 5.73 -9.82
N LEU A 219 5.89 4.86 -10.35
CA LEU A 219 4.76 5.26 -11.17
C LEU A 219 3.68 6.01 -10.37
N ALA A 220 3.35 5.58 -9.16
CA ALA A 220 2.30 6.20 -8.36
C ALA A 220 2.58 7.68 -8.00
N PRO A 221 3.78 8.06 -7.49
CA PRO A 221 4.13 9.46 -7.33
C PRO A 221 4.10 10.26 -8.63
N MET A 222 4.54 9.69 -9.75
CA MET A 222 4.50 10.37 -11.04
C MET A 222 3.07 10.66 -11.49
N LEU A 223 2.17 9.69 -11.36
CA LEU A 223 0.74 9.86 -11.64
C LEU A 223 0.12 10.92 -10.73
N ALA A 224 0.37 10.84 -9.41
CA ALA A 224 -0.12 11.82 -8.46
C ALA A 224 0.35 13.24 -8.81
N SER A 225 1.63 13.40 -9.13
CA SER A 225 2.22 14.70 -9.48
C SER A 225 1.63 15.25 -10.78
N TYR A 226 1.41 14.39 -11.78
CA TYR A 226 0.78 14.78 -13.03
C TYR A 226 -0.64 15.33 -12.82
N PHE A 227 -1.47 14.62 -12.06
CA PHE A 227 -2.85 15.03 -11.80
C PHE A 227 -2.94 16.29 -10.91
N LEU A 228 -2.09 16.39 -9.89
CA LEU A 228 -2.00 17.59 -9.05
C LEU A 228 -1.53 18.80 -9.83
N LYS A 229 -0.52 18.64 -10.70
CA LYS A 229 -0.03 19.72 -11.57
C LYS A 229 -1.13 20.20 -12.52
N ARG A 230 -1.86 19.27 -13.14
CA ARG A 230 -2.98 19.60 -14.04
C ARG A 230 -4.11 20.35 -13.32
N ALA A 231 -4.31 20.08 -12.03
CA ALA A 231 -5.30 20.75 -11.21
C ALA A 231 -4.81 22.08 -10.59
N GLY A 232 -3.53 22.44 -10.75
CA GLY A 232 -2.94 23.63 -10.12
C GLY A 232 -2.66 23.47 -8.62
N GLU A 233 -2.63 22.23 -8.12
CA GLU A 233 -2.53 21.88 -6.70
C GLU A 233 -1.19 21.23 -6.33
N LEU A 234 -0.25 21.15 -7.27
CA LEU A 234 1.11 20.71 -6.98
C LEU A 234 1.90 21.83 -6.29
N LYS A 235 1.52 22.12 -5.05
CA LYS A 235 2.17 23.10 -4.17
C LYS A 235 2.72 22.35 -2.96
N SER A 236 3.97 22.61 -2.59
CA SER A 236 4.52 22.07 -1.36
C SER A 236 3.84 22.76 -0.16
N GLU A 237 3.56 22.02 0.92
CA GLU A 237 2.94 22.56 2.15
C GLU A 237 3.76 23.76 2.69
N ASP A 238 5.09 23.73 2.53
CA ASP A 238 6.01 24.82 2.90
C ASP A 238 5.81 26.13 2.09
N ALA A 239 5.27 26.06 0.87
CA ALA A 239 5.03 27.24 0.05
C ALA A 239 3.83 28.07 0.53
N ASP A 240 2.87 27.46 1.23
CA ASP A 240 1.73 28.16 1.82
C ASP A 240 2.10 28.85 3.14
N VAL A 241 3.07 28.31 3.91
CA VAL A 241 3.56 28.93 5.16
C VAL A 241 4.38 30.20 4.87
N SER A 242 5.14 30.21 3.78
CA SER A 242 5.92 31.38 3.33
C SER A 242 5.04 32.57 2.88
N ASN A 243 3.86 32.28 2.32
CA ASN A 243 2.92 33.32 1.87
C ASN A 243 2.02 33.87 2.98
N ALA A 244 2.06 33.29 4.18
CA ALA A 244 1.44 33.86 5.38
C ALA A 244 2.35 34.95 5.97
N THR A 245 2.44 36.10 5.29
CA THR A 245 3.06 37.30 5.91
C THR A 245 2.24 37.67 7.15
N PRO A 246 2.82 37.79 8.35
CA PRO A 246 2.09 38.30 9.49
C PRO A 246 1.71 39.75 9.17
N THR A 247 0.42 40.04 9.13
CA THR A 247 -0.03 41.43 9.10
C THR A 247 0.50 42.12 10.36
N LEU A 248 1.32 43.15 10.17
CA LEU A 248 2.01 43.96 11.19
C LEU A 248 1.09 44.67 12.22
N GLY A 249 -0.17 44.24 12.38
CA GLY A 249 -1.17 44.86 13.26
C GLY A 249 -1.25 44.26 14.67
N GLU A 250 -0.77 43.05 14.92
CA GLU A 250 -0.98 42.36 16.21
C GLU A 250 0.16 42.57 17.23
N ALA A 251 1.30 43.12 16.82
CA ALA A 251 2.47 43.33 17.70
C ALA A 251 2.44 44.61 18.56
N ARG A 252 1.34 45.38 18.55
CA ARG A 252 1.20 46.63 19.37
C ARG A 252 0.19 46.52 20.52
N GLY A 253 -0.15 45.31 20.96
CA GLY A 253 -1.09 45.08 22.06
C GLY A 253 -0.47 44.80 23.45
N GLU A 254 0.80 44.41 23.53
CA GLU A 254 1.42 43.93 24.79
C GLU A 254 2.55 44.83 25.30
N ALA A 255 2.33 46.13 25.28
CA ALA A 255 3.22 47.08 25.92
C ALA A 255 2.46 48.23 26.58
N LEU A 256 1.59 47.90 27.54
CA LEU A 256 1.15 48.74 28.66
C LEU A 256 0.71 47.82 29.81
#